data_AF-A0A3E2THX4-F1
#
_entry.id   AF-A0A3E2THX4-F1
#
_cell.length_a   1.000
_cell.length_b   1.000
_cell.length_c   1.000
_cell.angle_alpha   90.00
_cell.angle_beta   90.00
_cell.angle_gamma   90.00
#
_symmetry.space_group_name_H-M   'P 1'
#
loop_
_entity.id
_entity.type
_entity.pdbx_description
1 polymer ?
#
loop_
_entity_poly.entity_id
_entity_poly.type
_entity_poly.pdbx_seq_one_letter_code
_entity_poly.pdbx_strand_id
1 'polypeptide(L)'
;MAGFLTHYLFGMESCDMLSDNYIHEVIKKNNHAFLLGLQGNNLLSFNPHTLSKRGLSYRTASLTLRNQEYAAFFNNMLDTLSGMADQERDVCIAYMAGYLCFFAIDQSASPYILFRVWQDLPAKCSSSRMTCHRRKVETTIDTVLLRSRCHMEPSQLNFEALTFVSRKDLSAIAYLMRQTIQTTYKYRISANEISTGVRNMQRQNIHLRPNNRFYHLLRYRIEGTLPILPAQKKKVYQDYLSDEHNYMNTDKKPWYTYPGCPEASYLSFEEIFEQALQNSHQLLENLDSCLAWGMDREELINSIIHLIPYPSI
;
A
#
# COMPACT_ATOMS: atom_id res chain seq x y z
N MET A 1 -7.23 5.33 -4.10
CA MET A 1 -6.16 5.40 -3.09
C MET A 1 -4.92 5.98 -3.76
N ALA A 2 -4.06 6.72 -3.08
CA ALA A 2 -2.81 7.20 -3.68
C ALA A 2 -1.71 6.14 -3.47
N GLY A 3 -0.83 5.94 -4.46
CA GLY A 3 0.21 4.91 -4.43
C GLY A 3 -0.28 3.50 -4.80
N PHE A 4 -1.56 3.35 -5.16
CA PHE A 4 -2.17 2.05 -5.44
C PHE A 4 -1.51 1.35 -6.63
N LEU A 5 -1.26 2.10 -7.70
CA LEU A 5 -0.71 1.52 -8.93
C LEU A 5 0.77 1.19 -8.79
N THR A 6 1.52 2.01 -8.05
CA THR A 6 2.91 1.72 -7.70
C THR A 6 3.00 0.37 -6.99
N HIS A 7 2.19 0.15 -5.94
CA HIS A 7 2.21 -1.15 -5.23
C HIS A 7 1.74 -2.30 -6.12
N TYR A 8 0.75 -2.08 -6.97
CA TYR A 8 0.25 -3.10 -7.90
C TYR A 8 1.31 -3.53 -8.90
N LEU A 9 1.90 -2.57 -9.62
CA LEU A 9 2.96 -2.84 -10.61
C LEU A 9 4.17 -3.49 -9.94
N PHE A 10 4.57 -2.98 -8.78
CA PHE A 10 5.64 -3.55 -7.98
C PHE A 10 5.36 -5.02 -7.62
N GLY A 11 4.16 -5.32 -7.11
CA GLY A 11 3.80 -6.69 -6.74
C GLY A 11 3.78 -7.66 -7.93
N MET A 12 3.35 -7.21 -9.11
CA MET A 12 3.39 -8.02 -10.32
C MET A 12 4.84 -8.34 -10.71
N GLU A 13 5.72 -7.34 -10.75
CA GLU A 13 7.13 -7.53 -11.11
C GLU A 13 7.90 -8.34 -10.05
N SER A 14 7.61 -8.14 -8.76
CA SER A 14 8.15 -8.99 -7.69
C SER A 14 7.74 -10.45 -7.86
N CYS A 15 6.50 -10.71 -8.31
CA CYS A 15 6.02 -12.06 -8.56
C CYS A 15 6.70 -12.69 -9.80
N ASP A 16 6.92 -11.92 -10.85
CA ASP A 16 7.59 -12.38 -12.07
C ASP A 16 9.09 -12.67 -11.84
N MET A 17 9.71 -12.00 -10.86
CA MET A 17 11.10 -12.26 -10.44
C MET A 17 11.26 -13.47 -9.52
N LEU A 18 10.17 -14.06 -9.00
CA LEU A 18 10.27 -15.20 -8.10
C LEU A 18 10.70 -16.47 -8.83
N SER A 19 11.46 -17.31 -8.13
CA SER A 19 11.71 -18.68 -8.57
C SER A 19 10.40 -19.47 -8.59
N ASP A 20 10.33 -20.54 -9.40
CA ASP A 20 9.21 -21.50 -9.37
C ASP A 20 9.24 -22.32 -8.06
N ASN A 21 8.82 -21.68 -6.96
CA ASN A 21 8.84 -22.20 -5.60
C ASN A 21 7.42 -22.32 -5.00
N TYR A 22 7.31 -22.74 -3.75
CA TYR A 22 6.01 -22.96 -3.09
C TYR A 22 5.22 -21.66 -2.99
N ILE A 23 5.87 -20.54 -2.66
CA ILE A 23 5.22 -19.23 -2.59
C ILE A 23 4.68 -18.78 -3.94
N HIS A 24 5.43 -18.98 -5.02
CA HIS A 24 4.98 -18.63 -6.37
C HIS A 24 3.66 -19.33 -6.71
N GLU A 25 3.54 -20.62 -6.40
CA GLU A 25 2.31 -21.39 -6.61
C GLU A 25 1.16 -20.95 -5.69
N VAL A 26 1.45 -20.62 -4.43
CA VAL A 26 0.46 -20.10 -3.48
C VAL A 26 -0.09 -18.75 -3.94
N ILE A 27 0.77 -17.86 -4.43
CA ILE A 27 0.38 -16.54 -4.98
C ILE A 27 -0.48 -16.73 -6.23
N LYS A 28 -0.06 -17.57 -7.19
CA LYS A 28 -0.84 -17.86 -8.41
C LYS A 28 -2.25 -18.36 -8.07
N LYS A 29 -2.37 -19.29 -7.12
CA LYS A 29 -3.65 -19.86 -6.68
C LYS A 29 -4.53 -18.85 -5.93
N ASN A 30 -3.93 -17.95 -5.16
CA ASN A 30 -4.62 -16.99 -4.27
C ASN A 30 -4.34 -15.53 -4.65
N ASN A 31 -4.30 -15.21 -5.94
CA ASN A 31 -3.88 -13.91 -6.46
C ASN A 31 -4.66 -12.72 -5.84
N HIS A 32 -5.97 -12.86 -5.65
CA HIS A 32 -6.79 -11.82 -5.01
C HIS A 32 -6.32 -11.46 -3.60
N ALA A 33 -5.85 -12.44 -2.81
CA ALA A 33 -5.33 -12.20 -1.47
C ALA A 33 -3.98 -11.48 -1.52
N PHE A 34 -3.11 -11.86 -2.47
CA PHE A 34 -1.85 -11.18 -2.74
C PHE A 34 -2.06 -9.71 -3.14
N LEU A 35 -2.94 -9.43 -4.10
CA LEU A 35 -3.27 -8.08 -4.54
C LEU A 35 -3.85 -7.20 -3.41
N LEU A 36 -4.62 -7.81 -2.49
CA LEU A 36 -5.10 -7.12 -1.30
C LEU A 36 -3.95 -6.84 -0.32
N GLY A 37 -3.00 -7.77 -0.18
CA GLY A 37 -1.78 -7.63 0.62
C GLY A 37 -0.88 -6.49 0.16
N LEU A 38 -0.80 -6.23 -1.15
CA LEU A 38 -0.06 -5.08 -1.73
C LEU A 38 -0.58 -3.72 -1.24
N GLN A 39 -1.78 -3.66 -0.67
CA GLN A 39 -2.30 -2.43 -0.09
C GLN A 39 -1.87 -2.24 1.38
N GLY A 40 -1.38 -3.29 2.03
CA GLY A 40 -0.78 -3.27 3.37
C GLY A 40 -1.62 -2.55 4.43
N ASN A 41 -0.97 -1.67 5.19
CA ASN A 41 -1.61 -0.89 6.25
C ASN A 41 -2.62 0.15 5.72
N ASN A 42 -2.65 0.43 4.41
CA ASN A 42 -3.61 1.37 3.84
C ASN A 42 -5.06 0.89 4.00
N LEU A 43 -5.29 -0.42 4.14
CA LEU A 43 -6.62 -0.99 4.39
C LEU A 43 -7.29 -0.43 5.65
N LEU A 44 -6.49 -0.15 6.69
CA LEU A 44 -6.95 0.42 7.95
C LEU A 44 -7.31 1.92 7.83
N SER A 45 -6.92 2.55 6.73
CA SER A 45 -7.12 3.97 6.46
C SER A 45 -8.52 4.36 6.03
N PHE A 46 -9.32 3.39 5.60
CA PHE A 46 -10.66 3.62 5.07
C PHE A 46 -11.77 3.50 6.12
N ASN A 47 -11.42 3.52 7.42
CA ASN A 47 -12.35 3.51 8.55
C ASN A 47 -12.15 4.70 9.52
N PRO A 48 -12.37 5.95 9.07
CA PRO A 48 -12.05 7.15 9.87
C PRO A 48 -12.91 7.31 11.14
N HIS A 49 -14.14 6.80 11.17
CA HIS A 49 -15.10 7.08 12.24
C HIS A 49 -14.98 6.18 13.49
N THR A 50 -14.41 4.98 13.39
CA THR A 50 -14.32 4.02 14.51
C THR A 50 -13.05 4.20 15.33
N LEU A 51 -11.91 4.48 14.69
CA LEU A 51 -10.62 4.66 15.37
C LEU A 51 -10.54 5.98 16.14
N SER A 52 -11.12 7.07 15.59
CA SER A 52 -11.19 8.38 16.25
C SER A 52 -11.99 8.37 17.57
N LYS A 53 -12.92 7.42 17.76
CA LYS A 53 -13.69 7.29 19.00
C LYS A 53 -12.92 6.61 20.13
N ARG A 54 -11.79 5.95 19.84
CA ARG A 54 -10.97 5.21 20.82
C ARG A 54 -9.67 5.92 21.21
N GLY A 55 -9.57 7.24 20.95
CA GLY A 55 -8.43 8.07 21.40
C GLY A 55 -7.13 7.90 20.59
N LEU A 56 -7.03 6.91 19.70
CA LEU A 56 -5.97 6.83 18.71
C LEU A 56 -6.36 7.65 17.49
N SER A 57 -5.62 8.73 17.21
CA SER A 57 -5.73 9.35 15.89
C SER A 57 -5.29 8.31 14.86
N TYR A 58 -6.06 8.12 13.79
CA TYR A 58 -5.73 7.21 12.70
C TYR A 58 -4.32 7.47 12.12
N ARG A 59 -3.88 8.72 12.18
CA ARG A 59 -2.52 9.15 11.85
C ARG A 59 -1.52 8.54 12.82
N THR A 60 -1.80 8.56 14.12
CA THR A 60 -1.00 7.90 15.16
C THR A 60 -0.99 6.39 14.95
N ALA A 61 -2.11 5.70 14.74
CA ALA A 61 -2.09 4.25 14.51
C ALA A 61 -1.27 3.88 13.26
N SER A 62 -1.52 4.47 12.10
CA SER A 62 -0.74 4.20 10.87
C SER A 62 0.74 4.66 10.94
N LEU A 63 1.06 5.67 11.74
CA LEU A 63 2.45 6.09 12.01
C LEU A 63 3.13 5.19 13.05
N THR A 64 2.41 4.75 14.09
CA THR A 64 2.88 3.79 15.10
C THR A 64 3.14 2.43 14.46
N LEU A 65 2.27 1.98 13.54
CA LEU A 65 2.47 0.79 12.70
C LEU A 65 3.70 0.91 11.79
N ARG A 66 4.02 2.13 11.33
CA ARG A 66 5.18 2.39 10.47
C ARG A 66 6.49 2.50 11.23
N ASN A 67 6.44 3.01 12.46
CA ASN A 67 7.65 3.40 13.16
C ASN A 67 8.26 2.28 13.99
N GLN A 68 7.49 1.34 14.54
CA GLN A 68 8.10 0.33 15.40
C GLN A 68 7.44 -1.03 15.17
N GLU A 69 8.29 -2.04 14.95
CA GLU A 69 7.98 -3.47 15.01
C GLU A 69 7.46 -4.15 13.73
N TYR A 70 7.84 -3.75 12.50
CA TYR A 70 7.56 -4.59 11.31
C TYR A 70 8.10 -6.02 11.46
N ALA A 71 9.30 -6.16 12.03
CA ALA A 71 9.88 -7.45 12.40
C ALA A 71 8.94 -8.27 13.32
N ALA A 72 8.50 -7.69 14.45
CA ALA A 72 7.61 -8.40 15.36
C ALA A 72 6.22 -8.64 14.75
N PHE A 73 5.75 -7.72 13.90
CA PHE A 73 4.49 -7.85 13.17
C PHE A 73 4.51 -9.06 12.23
N PHE A 74 5.51 -9.18 11.37
CA PHE A 74 5.64 -10.32 10.46
C PHE A 74 5.93 -11.62 11.23
N ASN A 75 6.69 -11.58 12.32
CA ASN A 75 6.90 -12.76 13.17
C ASN A 75 5.59 -13.25 13.80
N ASN A 76 4.80 -12.32 14.37
CA ASN A 76 3.48 -12.64 14.93
C ASN A 76 2.48 -13.11 13.84
N MET A 77 2.65 -12.67 12.60
CA MET A 77 1.87 -13.15 11.46
C MET A 77 2.19 -14.61 11.15
N LEU A 78 3.48 -14.99 11.12
CA LEU A 78 3.95 -16.37 10.98
C LEU A 78 3.43 -17.27 12.12
N ASP A 79 3.46 -16.77 13.36
CA ASP A 79 2.88 -17.51 14.50
C ASP A 79 1.39 -17.78 14.31
N THR A 80 0.65 -16.78 13.84
CA THR A 80 -0.79 -16.93 13.59
C THR A 80 -1.04 -17.94 12.46
N LEU A 81 -0.25 -17.89 11.38
CA LEU A 81 -0.35 -18.82 10.26
C LEU A 81 -0.15 -20.28 10.67
N SER A 82 0.71 -20.56 11.65
CA SER A 82 0.96 -21.93 12.13
C SER A 82 -0.26 -22.59 12.77
N GLY A 83 -1.22 -21.81 13.26
CA GLY A 83 -2.48 -22.29 13.86
C GLY A 83 -3.67 -22.34 12.92
N MET A 84 -3.50 -22.02 11.63
CA MET A 84 -4.60 -21.95 10.65
C MET A 84 -4.74 -23.25 9.85
N ALA A 85 -5.97 -23.54 9.38
CA ALA A 85 -6.22 -24.67 8.47
C ALA A 85 -5.59 -24.42 7.09
N ASP A 86 -5.10 -25.46 6.43
CA ASP A 86 -4.27 -25.37 5.21
C ASP A 86 -4.84 -24.44 4.12
N GLN A 87 -6.15 -24.55 3.81
CA GLN A 87 -6.76 -23.68 2.79
C GLN A 87 -6.79 -22.20 3.19
N GLU A 88 -7.07 -21.90 4.45
CA GLU A 88 -7.10 -20.51 4.95
C GLU A 88 -5.67 -19.97 5.14
N ARG A 89 -4.74 -20.87 5.47
CA ARG A 89 -3.32 -20.60 5.60
C ARG A 89 -2.71 -20.17 4.26
N ASP A 90 -2.95 -20.90 3.16
CA ASP A 90 -2.47 -20.53 1.82
C ASP A 90 -2.94 -19.11 1.42
N VAL A 91 -4.22 -18.80 1.66
CA VAL A 91 -4.78 -17.46 1.39
C VAL A 91 -4.05 -16.39 2.21
N CYS A 92 -3.78 -16.67 3.48
CA CYS A 92 -3.10 -15.74 4.37
C CYS A 92 -1.60 -15.61 4.07
N ILE A 93 -0.95 -16.66 3.57
CA ILE A 93 0.43 -16.63 3.05
C ILE A 93 0.50 -15.71 1.83
N ALA A 94 -0.41 -15.85 0.86
CA ALA A 94 -0.46 -14.97 -0.30
C ALA A 94 -0.67 -13.50 0.11
N TYR A 95 -1.55 -13.25 1.08
CA TYR A 95 -1.72 -11.91 1.65
C TYR A 95 -0.44 -11.38 2.34
N MET A 96 0.24 -12.21 3.12
CA MET A 96 1.51 -11.85 3.78
C MET A 96 2.60 -11.52 2.76
N ALA A 97 2.74 -12.32 1.69
CA ALA A 97 3.67 -12.07 0.60
C ALA A 97 3.40 -10.70 -0.06
N GLY A 98 2.13 -10.38 -0.34
CA GLY A 98 1.76 -9.06 -0.84
C GLY A 98 2.10 -7.93 0.14
N TYR A 99 1.93 -8.17 1.45
CA TYR A 99 2.32 -7.20 2.47
C TYR A 99 3.85 -7.02 2.52
N LEU A 100 4.65 -8.08 2.38
CA LEU A 100 6.12 -7.93 2.29
C LEU A 100 6.53 -7.07 1.09
N CYS A 101 5.90 -7.24 -0.07
CA CYS A 101 6.12 -6.37 -1.22
C CYS A 101 5.73 -4.91 -0.93
N PHE A 102 4.56 -4.69 -0.31
CA PHE A 102 4.15 -3.36 0.14
C PHE A 102 5.18 -2.73 1.09
N PHE A 103 5.69 -3.50 2.05
CA PHE A 103 6.71 -3.05 2.99
C PHE A 103 8.00 -2.64 2.27
N ALA A 104 8.50 -3.48 1.36
CA ALA A 104 9.74 -3.20 0.62
C ALA A 104 9.67 -1.87 -0.14
N ILE A 105 8.62 -1.66 -0.95
CA ILE A 105 8.48 -0.44 -1.74
C ILE A 105 8.14 0.78 -0.89
N ASP A 106 7.29 0.66 0.15
CA ASP A 106 6.93 1.79 1.01
C ASP A 106 8.15 2.31 1.78
N GLN A 107 9.04 1.42 2.25
CA GLN A 107 10.29 1.82 2.93
C GLN A 107 11.26 2.52 1.97
N SER A 108 11.45 1.99 0.75
CA SER A 108 12.38 2.58 -0.22
C SER A 108 11.86 3.89 -0.82
N ALA A 109 10.57 3.98 -1.15
CA ALA A 109 9.99 5.13 -1.84
C ALA A 109 9.56 6.28 -0.91
N SER A 110 9.19 5.99 0.34
CA SER A 110 8.68 7.01 1.27
C SER A 110 9.61 8.21 1.49
N PRO A 111 10.94 8.04 1.67
CA PRO A 111 11.86 9.17 1.81
C PRO A 111 11.83 10.13 0.62
N TYR A 112 11.85 9.56 -0.59
CA TYR A 112 11.81 10.36 -1.82
C TYR A 112 10.47 11.10 -1.97
N ILE A 113 9.35 10.42 -1.77
CA ILE A 113 8.01 11.03 -1.83
C ILE A 113 7.90 12.16 -0.81
N LEU A 114 8.40 11.95 0.40
CA LEU A 114 8.36 12.95 1.48
C LEU A 114 9.23 14.16 1.17
N PHE A 115 10.42 13.96 0.59
CA PHE A 115 11.28 15.01 0.09
C PHE A 115 10.58 15.89 -0.94
N ARG A 116 9.88 15.28 -1.92
CA ARG A 116 9.10 16.01 -2.93
C ARG A 116 7.99 16.85 -2.31
N VAL A 117 7.33 16.31 -1.28
CA VAL A 117 6.31 17.05 -0.53
C VAL A 117 6.89 18.26 0.19
N TRP A 118 8.11 18.17 0.74
CA TRP A 118 8.77 19.28 1.41
C TRP A 118 9.30 20.36 0.47
N GLN A 119 9.74 19.99 -0.74
CA GLN A 119 10.16 20.99 -1.73
C GLN A 119 8.99 21.87 -2.19
N ASP A 120 7.82 21.25 -2.38
CA ASP A 120 6.65 21.93 -2.95
C ASP A 120 5.85 22.74 -1.90
N LEU A 121 6.11 22.53 -0.60
CA LEU A 121 5.33 23.14 0.49
C LEU A 121 6.21 24.03 1.39
N PRO A 122 5.66 25.14 1.92
CA PRO A 122 6.38 25.95 2.88
C PRO A 122 6.62 25.19 4.19
N ALA A 123 7.73 25.47 4.87
CA ALA A 123 8.14 24.81 6.11
C ALA A 123 7.06 24.80 7.22
N LYS A 124 6.17 25.80 7.23
CA LYS A 124 4.98 25.84 8.09
C LYS A 124 3.73 25.56 7.26
N CYS A 125 3.44 24.28 7.04
CA CYS A 125 2.24 23.83 6.33
C CYS A 125 1.30 23.07 7.28
N SER A 126 -0.01 23.22 7.10
CA SER A 126 -0.99 22.45 7.86
C SER A 126 -0.89 20.95 7.52
N SER A 127 -1.18 20.12 8.53
CA SER A 127 -1.09 18.65 8.42
C SER A 127 -2.05 18.06 7.39
N SER A 128 -3.16 18.74 7.06
CA SER A 128 -4.12 18.34 6.03
C SER A 128 -3.61 18.64 4.62
N ARG A 129 -2.99 19.81 4.42
CA ARG A 129 -2.42 20.21 3.13
C ARG A 129 -1.23 19.33 2.74
N MET A 130 -0.38 18.96 3.71
CA MET A 130 0.69 17.97 3.48
C MET A 130 0.14 16.62 2.98
N THR A 131 -0.94 16.11 3.60
CA THR A 131 -1.57 14.85 3.18
C THR A 131 -2.15 14.95 1.77
N CYS A 132 -2.82 16.05 1.43
CA CYS A 132 -3.35 16.24 0.07
C CYS A 132 -2.23 16.30 -0.98
N HIS A 133 -1.12 16.96 -0.65
CA HIS A 133 0.02 17.08 -1.57
C HIS A 133 0.77 15.77 -1.75
N ARG A 134 1.01 15.02 -0.65
CA ARG A 134 1.57 13.66 -0.73
C ARG A 134 0.76 12.77 -1.66
N ARG A 135 -0.57 12.79 -1.53
CA ARG A 135 -1.46 12.05 -2.44
C ARG A 135 -1.30 12.46 -3.90
N LYS A 136 -1.09 13.75 -4.18
CA LYS A 136 -0.84 14.24 -5.55
C LYS A 136 0.47 13.69 -6.12
N VAL A 137 1.54 13.71 -5.33
CA VAL A 137 2.85 13.16 -5.73
C VAL A 137 2.72 11.66 -6.02
N GLU A 138 2.15 10.90 -5.09
CA GLU A 138 1.90 9.46 -5.22
C GLU A 138 1.04 9.11 -6.45
N THR A 139 -0.06 9.84 -6.71
CA THR A 139 -0.90 9.57 -7.88
C THR A 139 -0.26 10.00 -9.19
N THR A 140 0.66 10.97 -9.17
CA THR A 140 1.42 11.35 -10.35
C THR A 140 2.43 10.26 -10.71
N ILE A 141 3.19 9.77 -9.72
CA ILE A 141 4.13 8.64 -9.89
C ILE A 141 3.38 7.40 -10.39
N ASP A 142 2.26 7.04 -9.76
CA ASP A 142 1.38 5.94 -10.19
C ASP A 142 1.03 6.02 -11.69
N THR A 143 0.71 7.23 -12.18
CA THR A 143 0.28 7.42 -13.56
C THR A 143 1.45 7.34 -14.54
N VAL A 144 2.62 7.87 -14.15
CA VAL A 144 3.84 7.79 -14.95
C VAL A 144 4.29 6.34 -15.10
N LEU A 145 4.34 5.58 -14.00
CA LEU A 145 4.71 4.16 -14.01
C LEU A 145 3.74 3.32 -14.84
N LEU A 146 2.43 3.54 -14.72
CA LEU A 146 1.46 2.78 -15.50
C LEU A 146 1.61 3.03 -17.01
N ARG A 147 1.90 4.27 -17.41
CA ARG A 147 2.15 4.61 -18.81
C ARG A 147 3.45 4.02 -19.33
N SER A 148 4.52 4.07 -18.54
CA SER A 148 5.83 3.57 -18.95
C SER A 148 5.83 2.04 -19.08
N ARG A 149 5.22 1.34 -18.11
CA ARG A 149 5.24 -0.13 -18.05
C ARG A 149 4.13 -0.80 -18.86
N CYS A 150 2.91 -0.24 -18.85
CA CYS A 150 1.74 -0.89 -19.46
C CYS A 150 1.16 -0.13 -20.66
N HIS A 151 1.65 1.08 -20.97
CA HIS A 151 1.07 1.95 -22.00
C HIS A 151 -0.44 2.20 -21.81
N MET A 152 -0.88 2.31 -20.55
CA MET A 152 -2.27 2.49 -20.16
C MET A 152 -2.49 3.75 -19.30
N GLU A 153 -3.72 4.26 -19.32
CA GLU A 153 -4.20 5.27 -18.38
C GLU A 153 -4.85 4.63 -17.15
N PRO A 154 -4.79 5.29 -15.97
CA PRO A 154 -5.52 4.83 -14.79
C PRO A 154 -7.03 4.65 -15.06
N SER A 155 -7.61 5.46 -15.95
CA SER A 155 -9.03 5.38 -16.33
C SER A 155 -9.40 4.09 -17.09
N GLN A 156 -8.42 3.41 -17.69
CA GLN A 156 -8.61 2.15 -18.42
C GLN A 156 -8.54 0.92 -17.50
N LEU A 157 -8.07 1.07 -16.26
CA LEU A 157 -7.93 -0.03 -15.32
C LEU A 157 -9.23 -0.35 -14.57
N ASN A 158 -9.45 -1.64 -14.35
CA ASN A 158 -10.54 -2.12 -13.53
C ASN A 158 -10.11 -2.25 -12.05
N PHE A 159 -10.09 -1.12 -11.32
CA PHE A 159 -9.75 -1.11 -9.88
C PHE A 159 -10.64 -2.02 -9.01
N GLU A 160 -11.86 -2.30 -9.44
CA GLU A 160 -12.76 -3.22 -8.72
C GLU A 160 -12.25 -4.66 -8.81
N ALA A 161 -11.80 -5.09 -9.99
CA ALA A 161 -11.18 -6.40 -10.17
C ALA A 161 -9.86 -6.49 -9.39
N LEU A 162 -9.04 -5.43 -9.41
CA LEU A 162 -7.75 -5.40 -8.71
C LEU A 162 -7.87 -5.39 -7.19
N THR A 163 -9.03 -5.05 -6.64
CA THR A 163 -9.28 -5.06 -5.18
C THR A 163 -10.30 -6.11 -4.76
N PHE A 164 -10.71 -6.98 -5.68
CA PHE A 164 -11.67 -8.03 -5.40
C PHE A 164 -11.07 -9.08 -4.45
N VAL A 165 -11.88 -9.52 -3.49
CA VAL A 165 -11.54 -10.63 -2.60
C VAL A 165 -12.84 -11.32 -2.18
N SER A 166 -12.85 -12.65 -2.10
CA SER A 166 -14.05 -13.39 -1.70
C SER A 166 -14.39 -13.15 -0.23
N ARG A 167 -15.64 -13.38 0.18
CA ARG A 167 -16.04 -13.22 1.59
C ARG A 167 -15.32 -14.19 2.52
N LYS A 168 -15.03 -15.42 2.03
CA LYS A 168 -14.31 -16.44 2.78
C LYS A 168 -12.87 -16.00 3.01
N ASP A 169 -12.19 -15.58 1.94
CA ASP A 169 -10.79 -15.14 2.00
C ASP A 169 -10.64 -13.88 2.86
N LEU A 170 -11.58 -12.93 2.72
CA LEU A 170 -11.60 -11.72 3.55
C LEU A 170 -11.73 -12.05 5.04
N SER A 171 -12.50 -13.09 5.39
CA SER A 171 -12.67 -13.52 6.78
C SER A 171 -11.36 -14.08 7.34
N ALA A 172 -10.66 -14.91 6.57
CA ALA A 172 -9.36 -15.45 6.95
C ALA A 172 -8.31 -14.34 7.13
N ILE A 173 -8.22 -13.42 6.17
CA ILE A 173 -7.31 -12.27 6.21
C ILE A 173 -7.65 -11.34 7.39
N ALA A 174 -8.93 -11.07 7.63
CA ALA A 174 -9.36 -10.25 8.76
C ALA A 174 -9.08 -10.90 10.12
N TYR A 175 -9.14 -12.23 10.20
CA TYR A 175 -8.72 -12.98 11.38
C TYR A 175 -7.21 -12.86 11.60
N LEU A 176 -6.40 -13.12 10.57
CA LEU A 176 -4.95 -12.97 10.61
C LEU A 176 -4.55 -11.58 11.11
N MET A 177 -5.00 -10.53 10.40
CA MET A 177 -4.68 -9.14 10.73
C MET A 177 -5.13 -8.76 12.14
N ARG A 178 -6.29 -9.24 12.61
CA ARG A 178 -6.75 -8.99 13.97
C ARG A 178 -5.80 -9.59 14.99
N GLN A 179 -5.41 -10.85 14.82
CA GLN A 179 -4.51 -11.51 15.76
C GLN A 179 -3.15 -10.81 15.77
N THR A 180 -2.57 -10.57 14.60
CA THR A 180 -1.26 -9.90 14.48
C THR A 180 -1.25 -8.50 15.08
N ILE A 181 -2.29 -7.68 14.84
CA ILE A 181 -2.39 -6.34 15.44
C ILE A 181 -2.51 -6.43 16.97
N GLN A 182 -3.30 -7.38 17.46
CA GLN A 182 -3.51 -7.55 18.90
C GLN A 182 -2.26 -8.06 19.62
N THR A 183 -1.49 -8.95 19.00
CA THR A 183 -0.27 -9.51 19.60
C THR A 183 0.89 -8.52 19.54
N THR A 184 1.07 -7.82 18.42
CA THR A 184 2.15 -6.86 18.20
C THR A 184 1.91 -5.59 19.01
N TYR A 185 0.83 -4.87 18.72
CA TYR A 185 0.61 -3.52 19.27
C TYR A 185 -0.24 -3.50 20.54
N LYS A 186 -0.64 -4.67 21.05
CA LYS A 186 -1.58 -4.81 22.17
C LYS A 186 -2.91 -4.06 21.96
N TYR A 187 -3.25 -3.79 20.70
CA TYR A 187 -4.46 -3.06 20.31
C TYR A 187 -5.56 -4.02 19.87
N ARG A 188 -6.77 -3.87 20.45
CA ARG A 188 -7.91 -4.71 20.09
C ARG A 188 -8.71 -4.07 18.94
N ILE A 189 -8.64 -4.72 17.78
CA ILE A 189 -9.48 -4.41 16.62
C ILE A 189 -10.41 -5.59 16.32
N SER A 190 -11.63 -5.32 15.87
CA SER A 190 -12.54 -6.37 15.44
C SER A 190 -12.27 -6.78 13.98
N ALA A 191 -12.47 -8.06 13.64
CA ALA A 191 -12.36 -8.53 12.25
C ALA A 191 -13.38 -7.83 11.32
N ASN A 192 -14.53 -7.42 11.88
CA ASN A 192 -15.53 -6.63 11.18
C ASN A 192 -15.03 -5.23 10.80
N GLU A 193 -14.24 -4.58 11.66
CA GLU A 193 -13.61 -3.30 11.34
C GLU A 193 -12.64 -3.47 10.16
N ILE A 194 -11.76 -4.47 10.19
CA ILE A 194 -10.83 -4.77 9.08
C ILE A 194 -11.60 -5.03 7.77
N SER A 195 -12.60 -5.89 7.82
CA SER A 195 -13.46 -6.20 6.67
C SER A 195 -14.20 -4.96 6.13
N THR A 196 -14.64 -4.07 7.02
CA THR A 196 -15.30 -2.81 6.64
C THR A 196 -14.32 -1.85 5.96
N GLY A 197 -13.05 -1.85 6.39
CA GLY A 197 -11.99 -1.05 5.78
C GLY A 197 -11.75 -1.46 4.32
N VAL A 198 -11.63 -2.76 4.08
CA VAL A 198 -11.49 -3.32 2.73
C VAL A 198 -12.71 -2.97 1.86
N ARG A 199 -13.93 -3.12 2.38
CA ARG A 199 -15.16 -2.77 1.63
C ARG A 199 -15.24 -1.27 1.35
N ASN A 200 -14.81 -0.41 2.27
CA ASN A 200 -14.78 1.03 2.07
C ASN A 200 -13.74 1.43 1.02
N MET A 201 -12.57 0.78 1.01
CA MET A 201 -11.57 0.95 -0.05
C MET A 201 -12.16 0.56 -1.42
N GLN A 202 -12.77 -0.62 -1.53
CA GLN A 202 -13.43 -1.08 -2.76
C GLN A 202 -14.51 -0.09 -3.24
N ARG A 203 -15.34 0.42 -2.31
CA ARG A 203 -16.36 1.43 -2.64
C ARG A 203 -15.76 2.74 -3.14
N GLN A 204 -14.65 3.20 -2.57
CA GLN A 204 -13.97 4.41 -3.06
C GLN A 204 -13.39 4.20 -4.46
N ASN A 205 -12.92 2.99 -4.78
CA ASN A 205 -12.43 2.65 -6.12
C ASN A 205 -13.55 2.65 -7.19
N ILE A 206 -14.79 2.29 -6.84
CA ILE A 206 -15.95 2.44 -7.75
C ILE A 206 -16.14 3.90 -8.19
N HIS A 207 -15.85 4.86 -7.30
CA HIS A 207 -15.98 6.29 -7.58
C HIS A 207 -14.85 6.86 -8.46
N LEU A 208 -13.85 6.05 -8.79
CA LEU A 208 -12.78 6.41 -9.73
C LEU A 208 -13.16 6.14 -11.18
N ARG A 209 -14.23 5.37 -11.44
CA ARG A 209 -14.72 5.12 -12.80
C ARG A 209 -15.42 6.37 -13.37
N PRO A 210 -15.01 6.89 -14.54
CA PRO A 210 -15.68 7.99 -15.21
C PRO A 210 -16.88 7.46 -16.01
N ASN A 211 -17.90 6.87 -15.37
CA ASN A 211 -19.10 6.48 -16.10
C ASN A 211 -20.15 7.60 -16.02
N ASN A 212 -20.09 8.54 -16.98
CA ASN A 212 -20.94 9.73 -17.07
C ASN A 212 -22.45 9.43 -16.90
N ARG A 213 -22.94 8.28 -17.37
CA ARG A 213 -24.39 7.96 -17.38
C ARG A 213 -24.99 7.70 -16.01
N PHE A 214 -24.26 7.05 -15.08
CA PHE A 214 -24.79 6.73 -13.75
C PHE A 214 -24.87 7.99 -12.87
N TYR A 215 -23.90 8.89 -13.03
CA TYR A 215 -23.87 10.17 -12.33
C TYR A 215 -24.96 11.13 -12.81
N HIS A 216 -25.29 11.17 -14.10
CA HIS A 216 -26.40 11.99 -14.61
C HIS A 216 -27.77 11.56 -14.05
N LEU A 217 -27.99 10.26 -13.84
CA LEU A 217 -29.26 9.73 -13.34
C LEU A 217 -29.48 10.01 -11.83
N LEU A 218 -28.42 9.86 -11.03
CA LEU A 218 -28.45 10.21 -9.60
C LEU A 218 -28.54 11.73 -9.39
N ARG A 219 -27.90 12.51 -10.28
CA ARG A 219 -27.96 13.96 -10.30
C ARG A 219 -29.39 14.47 -10.56
N TYR A 220 -30.11 13.90 -11.53
CA TYR A 220 -31.49 14.30 -11.84
C TYR A 220 -32.51 13.97 -10.75
N ARG A 221 -32.29 12.89 -9.98
CA ARG A 221 -33.22 12.51 -8.89
C ARG A 221 -33.05 13.31 -7.61
N ILE A 222 -31.88 13.91 -7.39
CA ILE A 222 -31.52 14.58 -6.12
C ILE A 222 -31.46 16.11 -6.31
N GLU A 223 -31.19 16.62 -7.52
CA GLU A 223 -31.17 18.05 -7.85
C GLU A 223 -32.58 18.66 -8.09
N GLY A 224 -33.53 18.36 -7.21
CA GLY A 224 -34.85 19.00 -7.23
C GLY A 224 -34.90 20.35 -6.52
N THR A 225 -34.04 20.62 -5.52
CA THR A 225 -34.35 21.72 -4.58
C THR A 225 -33.17 22.37 -3.84
N LEU A 226 -31.91 22.22 -4.27
CA LEU A 226 -30.79 22.95 -3.63
C LEU A 226 -29.74 23.44 -4.63
N PRO A 227 -29.44 24.75 -4.70
CA PRO A 227 -28.34 25.27 -5.48
C PRO A 227 -27.04 25.00 -4.71
N ILE A 228 -26.45 23.83 -4.94
CA ILE A 228 -25.17 23.47 -4.35
C ILE A 228 -24.07 23.98 -5.28
N LEU A 229 -23.24 24.88 -4.73
CA LEU A 229 -21.97 25.35 -5.29
C LEU A 229 -21.23 24.23 -6.03
N PRO A 230 -20.54 24.53 -7.15
CA PRO A 230 -19.79 23.52 -7.90
C PRO A 230 -18.65 23.00 -7.03
N ALA A 231 -18.92 21.95 -6.27
CA ALA A 231 -17.88 21.12 -5.69
C ALA A 231 -17.19 20.45 -6.87
N GLN A 232 -16.17 21.11 -7.41
CA GLN A 232 -15.20 20.49 -8.31
C GLN A 232 -14.62 19.29 -7.56
N LYS A 233 -15.25 18.12 -7.74
CA LYS A 233 -14.72 16.85 -7.28
C LYS A 233 -13.48 16.61 -8.14
N LYS A 234 -12.33 17.09 -7.67
CA LYS A 234 -11.05 16.79 -8.30
C LYS A 234 -10.90 15.26 -8.31
N LYS A 235 -10.83 14.68 -9.50
CA LYS A 235 -10.56 13.25 -9.70
C LYS A 235 -9.30 12.89 -8.90
N VAL A 236 -9.28 11.74 -8.23
CA VAL A 236 -8.08 11.28 -7.49
C VAL A 236 -6.93 10.98 -8.46
N TYR A 237 -7.25 10.43 -9.63
CA TYR A 237 -6.35 10.31 -10.78
C TYR A 237 -6.80 11.31 -11.85
N GLN A 238 -5.90 12.20 -12.26
CA GLN A 238 -6.11 13.04 -13.43
C GLN A 238 -5.36 12.41 -14.60
N ASP A 239 -5.96 12.47 -15.79
CA ASP A 239 -5.28 12.00 -17.01
C ASP A 239 -4.01 12.84 -17.20
N TYR A 240 -2.88 12.16 -17.34
CA TYR A 240 -1.58 12.81 -17.29
C TYR A 240 -1.26 13.52 -18.61
N LEU A 241 -0.79 14.77 -18.55
CA LEU A 241 -0.45 15.55 -19.75
C LEU A 241 1.06 15.49 -20.03
N SER A 242 1.90 15.69 -19.00
CA SER A 242 3.37 15.63 -19.09
C SER A 242 4.04 15.71 -17.70
N ASP A 243 5.29 15.26 -17.56
CA ASP A 243 6.07 15.39 -16.30
C ASP A 243 6.66 16.80 -16.15
N GLU A 244 5.83 17.83 -16.06
CA GLU A 244 6.35 19.21 -15.97
C GLU A 244 7.29 19.43 -14.78
N HIS A 245 7.16 18.61 -13.73
CA HIS A 245 7.90 18.76 -12.47
C HIS A 245 8.95 17.66 -12.25
N ASN A 246 9.20 16.80 -13.25
CA ASN A 246 10.11 15.66 -13.16
C ASN A 246 9.90 14.86 -11.86
N TYR A 247 8.69 14.36 -11.60
CA TYR A 247 8.35 13.60 -10.39
C TYR A 247 9.14 12.29 -10.25
N MET A 248 9.75 11.81 -11.33
CA MET A 248 10.60 10.60 -11.34
C MET A 248 12.09 10.88 -11.07
N ASN A 249 12.52 12.14 -10.98
CA ASN A 249 13.93 12.54 -10.89
C ASN A 249 14.82 11.95 -12.00
N THR A 250 14.35 11.98 -13.25
CA THR A 250 15.11 11.54 -14.43
C THR A 250 16.39 12.37 -14.64
N ASP A 251 16.40 13.63 -14.17
CA ASP A 251 17.55 14.53 -14.29
C ASP A 251 18.62 14.27 -13.20
N LYS A 252 18.37 13.31 -12.29
CA LYS A 252 19.26 12.95 -11.18
C LYS A 252 19.68 14.15 -10.33
N LYS A 253 18.72 15.00 -9.96
CA LYS A 253 18.95 16.11 -9.03
C LYS A 253 19.18 15.57 -7.62
N PRO A 254 20.01 16.26 -6.81
CA PRO A 254 20.26 15.85 -5.43
C PRO A 254 18.98 15.98 -4.59
N TRP A 255 18.72 14.96 -3.78
CA TRP A 255 17.64 14.93 -2.80
C TRP A 255 18.11 14.32 -1.49
N TYR A 256 17.39 14.63 -0.41
CA TYR A 256 17.77 14.23 0.95
C TYR A 256 16.68 13.38 1.58
N THR A 257 17.07 12.27 2.19
CA THR A 257 16.15 11.32 2.86
C THR A 257 15.35 11.99 3.97
N TYR A 258 15.99 12.87 4.75
CA TYR A 258 15.36 13.63 5.83
C TYR A 258 15.99 15.02 5.95
N PRO A 259 15.33 15.98 6.60
CA PRO A 259 15.85 17.34 6.73
C PRO A 259 17.14 17.33 7.56
N GLY A 260 18.23 17.87 7.00
CA GLY A 260 19.54 17.85 7.65
C GLY A 260 20.35 16.57 7.46
N CYS A 261 19.93 15.67 6.56
CA CYS A 261 20.75 14.53 6.16
C CYS A 261 22.07 15.03 5.52
N PRO A 262 23.23 14.53 5.96
CA PRO A 262 24.52 14.97 5.45
C PRO A 262 24.80 14.51 4.02
N GLU A 263 24.18 13.39 3.62
CA GLU A 263 24.39 12.75 2.31
C GLU A 263 23.22 13.05 1.38
N ALA A 264 23.54 13.49 0.16
CA ALA A 264 22.57 13.66 -0.91
C ALA A 264 22.47 12.36 -1.72
N SER A 265 21.24 11.91 -1.96
CA SER A 265 20.93 10.86 -2.92
C SER A 265 20.65 11.48 -4.30
N TYR A 266 20.98 10.74 -5.35
CA TYR A 266 20.78 11.13 -6.75
C TYR A 266 19.88 10.15 -7.50
N LEU A 267 19.35 9.15 -6.78
CA LEU A 267 18.55 8.10 -7.38
C LEU A 267 17.28 8.67 -8.00
N SER A 268 16.94 8.16 -9.17
CA SER A 268 15.63 8.30 -9.78
C SER A 268 14.61 7.41 -9.07
N PHE A 269 13.33 7.69 -9.24
CA PHE A 269 12.27 6.83 -8.70
C PHE A 269 12.34 5.42 -9.28
N GLU A 270 12.74 5.29 -10.56
CA GLU A 270 12.94 4.00 -11.21
C GLU A 270 14.04 3.18 -10.53
N GLU A 271 15.19 3.80 -10.24
CA GLU A 271 16.29 3.12 -9.53
C GLU A 271 15.90 2.74 -8.10
N ILE A 272 15.10 3.58 -7.42
CA ILE A 272 14.52 3.25 -6.09
C ILE A 272 13.60 2.03 -6.21
N PHE A 273 12.77 1.98 -7.26
CA PHE A 273 11.86 0.88 -7.54
C PHE A 273 12.62 -0.43 -7.80
N GLU A 274 13.67 -0.40 -8.62
CA GLU A 274 14.53 -1.55 -8.92
C GLU A 274 15.27 -2.06 -7.67
N GLN A 275 15.82 -1.17 -6.85
CA GLN A 275 16.43 -1.55 -5.56
C GLN A 275 15.41 -2.21 -4.63
N ALA A 276 14.19 -1.65 -4.57
CA ALA A 276 13.11 -2.25 -3.80
C ALA A 276 12.72 -3.64 -4.34
N LEU A 277 12.73 -3.86 -5.66
CA LEU A 277 12.43 -5.16 -6.26
C LEU A 277 13.44 -6.22 -5.79
N GLN A 278 14.74 -5.91 -5.81
CA GLN A 278 15.78 -6.81 -5.30
C GLN A 278 15.56 -7.17 -3.83
N ASN A 279 15.23 -6.18 -3.01
CA ASN A 279 14.90 -6.38 -1.59
C ASN A 279 13.65 -7.26 -1.42
N SER A 280 12.61 -7.03 -2.22
CA SER A 280 11.39 -7.83 -2.18
C SER A 280 11.62 -9.28 -2.59
N HIS A 281 12.46 -9.52 -3.60
CA HIS A 281 12.83 -10.85 -4.04
C HIS A 281 13.50 -11.63 -2.90
N GLN A 282 14.49 -11.03 -2.24
CA GLN A 282 15.14 -11.64 -1.06
C GLN A 282 14.14 -11.95 0.06
N LEU A 283 13.22 -11.03 0.36
CA LEU A 283 12.19 -11.25 1.39
C LEU A 283 11.26 -12.42 1.05
N LEU A 284 10.85 -12.55 -0.20
CA LEU A 284 9.95 -13.60 -0.65
C LEU A 284 10.64 -14.97 -0.71
N GLU A 285 11.90 -15.05 -1.17
CA GLU A 285 12.69 -16.29 -1.13
C GLU A 285 12.98 -16.74 0.32
N ASN A 286 13.22 -15.79 1.23
CA ASN A 286 13.38 -16.09 2.66
C ASN A 286 12.05 -16.56 3.29
N LEU A 287 10.91 -16.00 2.86
CA LEU A 287 9.60 -16.49 3.28
C LEU A 287 9.35 -17.92 2.78
N ASP A 288 9.76 -18.25 1.55
CA ASP A 288 9.61 -19.60 0.99
C ASP A 288 10.47 -20.59 1.78
N SER A 289 11.72 -20.24 2.03
CA SER A 289 12.66 -20.97 2.87
C SER A 289 12.09 -21.29 4.25
N CYS A 290 11.46 -20.29 4.89
CA CYS A 290 10.81 -20.45 6.19
C CYS A 290 9.59 -21.40 6.13
N LEU A 291 8.75 -21.30 5.10
CA LEU A 291 7.47 -22.02 5.04
C LEU A 291 7.59 -23.44 4.47
N ALA A 292 8.40 -23.63 3.43
CA ALA A 292 8.55 -24.90 2.73
C ALA A 292 9.60 -25.82 3.38
N TRP A 293 10.70 -25.24 3.87
CA TRP A 293 11.85 -26.00 4.38
C TRP A 293 11.97 -25.96 5.90
N GLY A 294 11.11 -25.19 6.58
CA GLY A 294 11.17 -25.02 8.03
C GLY A 294 12.46 -24.37 8.52
N MET A 295 13.12 -23.59 7.65
CA MET A 295 14.30 -22.81 8.02
C MET A 295 13.95 -21.77 9.10
N ASP A 296 14.98 -21.37 9.86
CA ASP A 296 14.80 -20.44 10.96
C ASP A 296 14.23 -19.10 10.46
N ARG A 297 13.25 -18.59 11.21
CA ARG A 297 12.57 -17.31 10.91
C ARG A 297 13.52 -16.13 11.07
N GLU A 298 14.63 -16.32 11.79
CA GLU A 298 15.65 -15.29 12.01
C GLU A 298 16.15 -14.65 10.71
N GLU A 299 16.37 -15.41 9.63
CA GLU A 299 16.86 -14.83 8.37
C GLU A 299 15.86 -13.87 7.72
N LEU A 300 14.58 -14.24 7.70
CA LEU A 300 13.50 -13.37 7.22
C LEU A 300 13.37 -12.12 8.09
N ILE A 301 13.38 -12.29 9.42
CA ILE A 301 13.23 -11.18 10.35
C ILE A 301 14.44 -10.23 10.29
N ASN A 302 15.66 -10.75 10.20
CA ASN A 302 16.87 -9.95 10.03
C ASN A 302 16.84 -9.17 8.72
N SER A 303 16.38 -9.79 7.63
CA SER A 303 16.21 -9.11 6.34
C SER A 303 15.21 -7.95 6.44
N ILE A 304 14.09 -8.14 7.16
CA ILE A 304 13.12 -7.08 7.42
C ILE A 304 13.76 -5.95 8.24
N ILE A 305 14.56 -6.26 9.25
CA ILE A 305 15.23 -5.27 10.10
C ILE A 305 16.25 -4.45 9.28
N HIS A 306 17.04 -5.11 8.43
CA HIS A 306 18.04 -4.43 7.59
C HIS A 306 17.41 -3.48 6.56
N LEU A 307 16.18 -3.75 6.13
CA LEU A 307 15.44 -2.90 5.20
C LEU A 307 14.80 -1.68 5.86
N ILE A 308 14.80 -1.58 7.19
CA ILE A 308 14.38 -0.38 7.91
C ILE A 308 15.59 0.56 7.95
N PRO A 309 15.67 1.56 7.05
CA PRO A 309 16.92 2.26 6.85
C PRO A 309 17.19 3.28 7.97
N TYR A 310 16.21 3.58 8.84
CA TYR A 310 16.34 4.62 9.86
C TYR A 310 15.61 4.26 11.16
N PRO A 311 16.17 4.60 12.34
CA PRO A 311 15.44 4.54 13.58
C PRO A 311 14.23 5.48 13.50
N SER A 312 13.10 5.02 14.01
CA SER A 312 11.88 5.80 14.16
C SER A 312 12.15 7.17 14.76
N ILE A 313 11.81 8.22 14.01
CA ILE A 313 11.60 9.57 14.56
C ILE A 313 10.30 9.57 15.36
#